data_AF-A0A510EAS9-F1
#
_entry.id   AF-A0A510EAS9-F1
#
_cell.length_a   1.000
_cell.length_b   1.000
_cell.length_c   1.000
_cell.angle_alpha   90.00
_cell.angle_beta   90.00
_cell.angle_gamma   90.00
#
_symmetry.space_group_name_H-M   'P 1'
#
loop_
_entity.id
_entity.type
_entity.pdbx_description
1 polymer ?
#
loop_
_entity_poly.entity_id
_entity_poly.type
_entity_poly.pdbx_seq_one_letter_code
_entity_poly.pdbx_strand_id
1 'polypeptide(L)' 'TGEKPYVCKTCSKGFTCSKQLKVHTRTHTGEKPYSCDICGKSFGYNHVLKLHQ' A
#
# COMPACT_ATOMS: atom_id res chain seq x y z
N THR A 1 14.54 -5.40 -18.68
CA THR A 1 15.26 -4.39 -17.88
C THR A 1 14.45 -4.10 -16.62
N GLY A 2 14.76 -4.78 -15.51
CA GLY A 2 13.98 -4.69 -14.27
C GLY A 2 14.29 -3.46 -13.43
N GLU A 3 14.46 -2.30 -14.08
CA GLU A 3 14.85 -1.07 -13.38
C GLU A 3 13.79 -0.67 -12.36
N LYS A 4 14.25 -0.34 -11.16
CA LYS A 4 13.42 0.00 -10.00
C LYS A 4 13.78 1.41 -9.53
N PRO A 5 13.41 2.46 -10.30
CA PRO A 5 13.80 3.82 -9.98
C PRO A 5 13.14 4.37 -8.71
N TYR A 6 12.06 3.74 -8.23
CA TYR A 6 11.34 4.18 -7.03
C TYR A 6 11.81 3.39 -5.81
N VAL A 7 12.61 4.00 -4.96
CA VAL A 7 13.22 3.34 -3.80
C VAL A 7 12.60 3.81 -2.49
N CYS A 8 12.25 2.87 -1.62
CA CYS A 8 11.80 3.17 -0.26
C CYS A 8 12.96 3.69 0.58
N LYS A 9 12.83 4.87 1.17
CA LYS A 9 13.88 5.45 2.03
C LYS A 9 14.03 4.75 3.39
N THR A 10 13.01 4.01 3.82
CA THR A 10 13.02 3.31 5.13
C THR A 10 13.70 1.96 5.07
N CYS A 11 13.52 1.19 3.98
CA CYS A 11 14.04 -0.17 3.86
C CYS A 11 14.80 -0.45 2.55
N SER A 12 15.08 0.59 1.76
CA SER A 12 15.80 0.53 0.48
C SER A 12 15.21 -0.39 -0.59
N LYS A 13 13.96 -0.84 -0.41
CA LYS A 13 13.26 -1.68 -1.39
C LYS A 13 12.89 -0.88 -2.63
N GLY A 14 13.29 -1.38 -3.81
CA GLY A 14 12.99 -0.77 -5.10
C GLY A 14 11.68 -1.27 -5.74
N PHE A 15 11.01 -0.36 -6.45
CA PHE A 15 9.76 -0.57 -7.16
C PHE A 15 9.85 0.00 -8.57
N THR A 16 9.06 -0.57 -9.49
CA THR A 16 9.04 -0.14 -10.90
C THR A 16 8.17 1.09 -11.11
N CYS A 17 7.25 1.41 -10.19
CA CYS A 17 6.41 2.61 -10.27
C CYS A 17 6.19 3.29 -8.91
N SER A 18 5.91 4.60 -8.94
CA SER A 18 5.64 5.42 -7.75
C SER A 18 4.42 4.93 -6.95
N LYS A 19 3.39 4.43 -7.63
CA LYS A 19 2.18 3.87 -7.00
C LYS A 19 2.52 2.68 -6.11
N GLN A 20 3.37 1.76 -6.57
CA GLN A 20 3.81 0.61 -5.76
C GLN A 20 4.61 1.07 -4.55
N LEU A 21 5.52 2.04 -4.71
CA LEU A 21 6.26 2.61 -3.59
C LEU A 21 5.32 3.27 -2.57
N LYS A 22 4.37 4.10 -3.00
CA LYS A 22 3.40 4.78 -2.11
C LYS A 22 2.51 3.80 -1.36
N VAL A 23 2.10 2.71 -2.01
CA VAL A 23 1.33 1.68 -1.34
C VAL A 23 2.21 0.90 -0.36
N HIS A 24 3.47 0.61 -0.73
CA HIS A 24 4.43 -0.01 0.16
C HIS A 24 4.72 0.83 1.41
N THR A 25 4.80 2.16 1.33
CA THR A 25 5.04 2.98 2.53
C THR A 25 3.98 2.81 3.61
N ARG A 26 2.77 2.37 3.25
CA ARG A 26 1.71 2.03 4.21
C ARG A 26 2.08 0.86 5.12
N THR A 27 2.99 -0.03 4.70
CA THR A 27 3.49 -1.12 5.55
C THR A 27 4.36 -0.61 6.69
N HIS A 28 4.93 0.59 6.55
CA HIS A 28 5.73 1.24 7.59
C HIS A 28 4.88 2.17 8.47
N THR A 29 3.96 2.91 7.87
CA THR A 29 3.12 3.88 8.59
C THR A 29 1.89 3.27 9.24
N GLY A 30 1.46 2.08 8.80
CA GLY A 30 0.20 1.47 9.23
C GLY A 30 -1.04 2.16 8.68
N GLU A 31 -0.90 3.07 7.69
CA GLU A 31 -2.02 3.79 7.08
C GLU A 31 -3.01 2.81 6.43
N LYS A 32 -4.29 2.95 6.80
CA LYS A 32 -5.39 2.13 6.31
C LYS A 32 -6.52 3.02 5.78
N PRO A 33 -6.37 3.57 4.55
CA PRO A 33 -7.29 4.58 4.05
C PRO A 33 -8.62 4.02 3.53
N TYR A 34 -8.79 2.69 3.51
CA TYR A 34 -10.00 2.06 3.00
C TYR A 34 -10.80 1.47 4.15
N SER A 35 -11.91 2.09 4.52
CA SER A 35 -12.82 1.62 5.57
C SER A 35 -14.03 0.89 4.98
N CYS A 36 -14.49 -0.14 5.68
CA CYS A 36 -15.78 -0.76 5.42
C CYS A 36 -16.87 0.05 6.13
N ASP A 37 -17.86 0.54 5.38
CA ASP A 37 -18.93 1.38 5.92
C ASP A 37 -19.90 0.61 6.82
N ILE A 38 -19.92 -0.73 6.72
CA ILE A 38 -20.81 -1.59 7.51
C ILE A 38 -20.21 -1.88 8.90
N CYS A 39 -18.94 -2.30 8.95
CA CYS A 39 -18.31 -2.75 10.20
C CYS A 39 -17.20 -1.83 10.72
N GLY A 40 -16.85 -0.76 10.00
CA GLY A 40 -15.79 0.20 10.36
C GLY A 40 -14.37 -0.32 10.21
N LYS A 41 -14.16 -1.58 9.79
CA LYS A 41 -12.81 -2.14 9.62
C LYS A 41 -12.05 -1.41 8.52
N SER A 42 -10.81 -1.04 8.81
CA SER A 42 -9.93 -0.32 7.90
C SER A 42 -8.85 -1.23 7.30
N PHE A 43 -8.52 -1.02 6.03
CA PHE A 43 -7.61 -1.82 5.22
C PHE A 43 -6.59 -0.92 4.50
N GLY A 44 -5.36 -1.42 4.32
CA GLY A 44 -4.28 -0.71 3.62
C GLY A 44 -4.45 -0.68 2.09
N TYR A 45 -5.31 -1.56 1.56
CA TYR A 45 -5.47 -1.80 0.13
C TYR A 45 -6.94 -1.94 -0.26
N ASN A 46 -7.32 -1.33 -1.38
CA ASN A 46 -8.68 -1.37 -1.89
C ASN A 46 -9.13 -2.80 -2.27
N HIS A 47 -8.23 -3.62 -2.84
CA HIS A 47 -8.58 -5.00 -3.19
C HIS A 47 -8.89 -5.85 -1.95
N VAL A 48 -8.26 -5.56 -0.80
CA VAL A 48 -8.56 -6.25 0.46
C VAL A 48 -9.92 -5.85 0.99
N LEU A 49 -10.28 -4.55 0.92
CA LEU A 49 -11.63 -4.10 1.24
C LEU A 49 -12.67 -4.76 0.32
N LYS A 50 -12.41 -4.85 -0.99
CA LYS A 50 -13.33 -5.49 -1.95
C LYS A 50 -13.54 -6.98 -1.70
N LEU A 51 -12.53 -7.70 -1.20
CA LEU A 51 -12.66 -9.10 -0.80
C LEU A 51 -13.40 -9.27 0.54
N HIS A 52 -13.43 -8.22 1.35
CA HIS A 52 -14.11 -8.21 2.64
C HIS A 52 -15.62 -7.90 2.51
N GLN A 53 -16.01 -7.09 1.53
CA GLN A 53 -17.40 -6.74 1.19
C GLN A 53 -18.10 -7.88 0.45
#